data_AF-A0AAJ1ZNX1-F1
#
_entry.id   AF-A0AAJ1ZNX1-F1
#
_cell.length_a   1.000
_cell.length_b   1.000
_cell.length_c   1.000
_cell.angle_alpha   90.00
_cell.angle_beta   90.00
_cell.angle_gamma   90.00
#
_symmetry.space_group_name_H-M   'P 1'
#
loop_
_entity.id
_entity.type
_entity.pdbx_description
1 polymer ?
#
loop_
_entity_poly.entity_id
_entity_poly.type
_entity_poly.pdbx_seq_one_letter_code
_entity_poly.pdbx_strand_id
1 'polypeptide(L)'
;MASLYDEAKTFISSVTAIPGRQQYFLDVPGTDSAAQLSVVSFEATEKMGEPTEVCIELTHPQQLGRAEYLNCDATFSMVPEDGAPRKFSGYI
;
A
#
# COMPACT_ATOMS: atom_id res chain seq x y z
N MET A 1 12.74 -15.84 27.96
CA MET A 1 11.52 -16.56 27.51
C MET A 1 10.51 -15.69 26.76
N ALA A 2 10.60 -14.35 26.79
CA ALA A 2 9.70 -13.49 26.00
C ALA A 2 9.99 -13.51 24.49
N SER A 3 11.26 -13.65 24.08
CA SER A 3 11.66 -13.58 22.67
C SER A 3 11.08 -14.68 21.78
N LEU A 4 10.95 -15.90 22.32
CA LEU A 4 10.46 -17.04 21.56
C LEU A 4 8.97 -16.90 21.19
N TYR A 5 8.19 -16.23 22.04
CA TYR A 5 6.77 -15.97 21.79
C TYR A 5 6.57 -14.84 20.75
N ASP A 6 7.44 -13.83 20.75
CA ASP A 6 7.40 -12.73 19.77
C ASP A 6 7.83 -13.19 18.37
N GLU A 7 8.86 -14.03 18.31
CA GLU A 7 9.38 -14.62 17.08
C GLU A 7 8.35 -15.61 16.48
N ALA A 8 7.68 -16.39 17.33
CA ALA A 8 6.56 -17.23 16.92
C ALA A 8 5.37 -16.40 16.41
N LYS A 9 5.03 -15.27 17.04
CA LYS A 9 3.94 -14.38 16.58
C LYS A 9 4.27 -13.74 15.23
N THR A 10 5.51 -13.32 15.03
CA THR A 10 6.00 -12.74 13.77
C THR A 10 5.99 -13.77 12.65
N PHE A 11 6.46 -14.99 12.93
CA PHE A 11 6.43 -16.11 11.99
C PHE A 11 5.00 -16.57 11.66
N ILE A 12 4.10 -16.63 12.65
CA ILE A 12 2.70 -16.98 12.40
C ILE A 12 2.02 -15.87 11.59
N SER A 13 2.30 -14.59 11.86
CA SER A 13 1.74 -13.46 11.09
C SER A 13 2.18 -13.47 9.62
N SER A 14 3.43 -13.86 9.34
CA SER A 14 3.92 -14.03 7.96
C SER A 14 3.37 -15.28 7.28
N VAL A 15 3.09 -16.35 8.04
CA VAL A 15 2.47 -17.59 7.54
C VAL A 15 0.95 -17.45 7.34
N THR A 16 0.26 -16.61 8.13
CA THR A 16 -1.16 -16.28 7.97
C THR A 16 -1.42 -15.10 7.05
N ALA A 17 -0.38 -14.45 6.53
CA ALA A 17 -0.49 -13.52 5.42
C ALA A 17 -0.83 -14.29 4.14
N ILE A 18 -2.04 -14.86 4.09
CA ILE A 18 -2.60 -15.50 2.90
C ILE A 18 -2.74 -14.38 1.85
N PRO A 19 -2.00 -14.44 0.72
CA PRO A 19 -2.18 -13.48 -0.36
C PRO A 19 -3.65 -13.49 -0.78
N GLY A 20 -4.29 -12.31 -0.87
CA GLY A 20 -5.71 -12.17 -1.22
C GLY A 20 -6.66 -11.85 -0.07
N ARG A 21 -6.21 -11.82 1.19
CA ARG A 21 -7.00 -11.32 2.34
C ARG A 21 -6.63 -9.88 2.77
N GLN A 22 -5.69 -9.28 2.07
CA GLN A 22 -5.31 -7.87 2.26
C GLN A 22 -5.81 -7.08 1.06
N GLN A 23 -6.55 -6.02 1.33
CA GLN A 23 -7.01 -5.11 0.29
C GLN A 23 -6.03 -3.94 0.18
N TYR A 24 -5.69 -3.58 -1.05
CA TYR A 24 -4.73 -2.51 -1.36
C TYR A 24 -5.46 -1.41 -2.11
N PHE A 25 -5.32 -0.17 -1.63
CA PHE A 25 -5.97 0.98 -2.23
C PHE A 25 -5.00 2.14 -2.41
N LEU A 26 -5.08 2.81 -3.54
CA LEU A 26 -4.43 4.10 -3.78
C LEU A 26 -5.51 5.17 -3.91
N ASP A 27 -5.57 6.07 -2.94
CA ASP A 27 -6.47 7.22 -2.93
C ASP A 27 -5.70 8.46 -3.40
N VAL A 28 -6.27 9.20 -4.35
CA VAL A 28 -5.72 10.45 -4.88
C VAL A 28 -6.82 11.51 -4.78
N PRO A 29 -6.87 12.29 -3.69
CA PRO A 29 -7.91 13.29 -3.49
C PRO A 29 -7.98 14.29 -4.64
N GLY A 30 -9.19 14.52 -5.15
CA GLY A 30 -9.43 15.43 -6.28
C GLY A 30 -9.37 14.77 -7.66
N THR A 31 -9.06 13.47 -7.73
CA THR A 31 -8.99 12.71 -8.99
C THR A 31 -10.01 11.58 -8.97
N ASP A 32 -11.20 11.82 -9.54
CA ASP A 32 -12.33 10.87 -9.52
C ASP A 32 -12.00 9.52 -10.18
N SER A 33 -11.13 9.53 -11.20
CA SER A 33 -10.62 8.32 -11.87
C SER A 33 -9.82 7.42 -10.93
N ALA A 34 -9.26 7.94 -9.83
CA ALA A 34 -8.52 7.14 -8.85
C ALA A 34 -9.37 6.04 -8.19
N ALA A 35 -10.68 6.24 -8.07
CA ALA A 35 -11.59 5.26 -7.47
C ALA A 35 -11.68 3.93 -8.24
N GLN A 36 -11.29 3.90 -9.51
CA GLN A 36 -11.29 2.70 -10.35
C GLN A 36 -9.90 2.08 -10.52
N LEU A 37 -8.89 2.60 -9.81
CA LEU A 37 -7.55 2.02 -9.81
C LEU A 37 -7.53 0.69 -9.06
N SER A 38 -6.89 -0.30 -9.67
CA SER A 38 -6.59 -1.58 -9.03
C SER A 38 -5.09 -1.76 -8.90
N VAL A 39 -4.63 -2.00 -7.67
CA VAL A 39 -3.22 -2.30 -7.36
C VAL A 39 -2.89 -3.72 -7.80
N VAL A 40 -1.89 -3.86 -8.67
CA VAL A 40 -1.38 -5.16 -9.14
C VAL A 40 -0.21 -5.61 -8.29
N SER A 41 0.76 -4.72 -8.10
CA SER A 41 1.97 -4.97 -7.31
C SER A 41 2.46 -3.67 -6.69
N PHE A 42 3.30 -3.78 -5.67
CA PHE A 42 3.98 -2.63 -5.08
C PHE A 42 5.33 -3.03 -4.50
N GLU A 43 6.24 -2.07 -4.44
CA GLU A 43 7.51 -2.14 -3.73
C GLU A 43 7.64 -0.90 -2.85
N ALA A 44 7.78 -1.11 -1.54
CA ALA A 44 7.94 -0.03 -0.57
C ALA A 44 9.35 -0.09 0.03
N THR A 45 10.12 1.00 -0.12
CA THR A 45 11.45 1.14 0.45
C THR A 45 11.43 2.19 1.56
N GLU A 46 11.73 1.76 2.78
CA GLU A 46 11.90 2.62 3.94
C GLU A 46 13.32 2.46 4.50
N LYS A 47 14.02 3.57 4.67
CA LYS A 47 15.37 3.59 5.25
C LYS A 47 15.48 4.73 6.25
N MET A 48 16.33 4.54 7.26
CA MET A 48 16.50 5.54 8.31
C MET A 48 17.19 6.80 7.76
N GLY A 49 16.49 7.94 7.83
CA GLY A 49 17.00 9.23 7.37
C GLY A 49 16.84 9.51 5.87
N GLU A 50 16.18 8.62 5.12
CA GLU A 50 15.84 8.82 3.70
C GLU A 50 14.32 8.91 3.53
N PRO A 51 13.84 9.56 2.45
CA PRO A 51 12.43 9.54 2.09
C PRO A 51 11.91 8.11 1.91
N THR A 52 10.64 7.91 2.24
CA THR A 52 9.95 6.66 1.92
C THR A 52 9.51 6.69 0.46
N GLU A 53 9.89 5.67 -0.29
CA GLU A 53 9.54 5.52 -1.70
C GLU A 53 8.62 4.32 -1.86
N VAL A 54 7.47 4.52 -2.53
CA VAL A 54 6.53 3.44 -2.83
C VAL A 54 6.27 3.42 -4.32
N CYS A 55 6.78 2.39 -4.99
CA CYS A 55 6.52 2.12 -6.39
C CYS A 55 5.30 1.21 -6.50
N ILE A 56 4.28 1.61 -7.26
CA ILE A 56 3.03 0.86 -7.36
C ILE A 56 2.71 0.62 -8.84
N GLU A 57 2.48 -0.63 -9.21
CA GLU A 57 1.92 -1.00 -10.51
C GLU A 57 0.39 -1.06 -10.40
N LEU A 58 -0.29 -0.32 -11.28
CA LEU A 58 -1.72 -0.10 -11.24
C LEU A 58 -2.36 -0.50 -12.57
N THR A 59 -3.63 -0.91 -12.52
CA THR A 59 -4.49 -1.07 -13.69
C THR A 59 -5.73 -0.19 -13.57
N HIS A 60 -6.25 0.23 -14.71
CA HIS A 60 -7.44 1.08 -14.81
C HIS A 60 -8.22 0.73 -16.10
N PRO A 61 -9.56 0.74 -16.09
CA PRO A 61 -10.38 0.41 -17.26
C PRO A 61 -10.31 1.45 -18.39
N GLN A 62 -9.86 2.68 -18.11
CA GLN A 62 -9.72 3.78 -19.07
C GLN A 62 -8.28 4.30 -19.13
N GLN A 63 -7.95 5.03 -20.20
CA GLN A 63 -6.67 5.73 -20.30
C GLN A 63 -6.60 6.89 -19.30
N LEU A 64 -5.51 6.96 -18.53
CA LEU A 64 -5.31 7.98 -17.51
C LEU A 64 -4.53 9.18 -18.06
N GLY A 65 -4.99 10.39 -17.72
CA GLY A 65 -4.24 11.62 -17.99
C GLY A 65 -3.13 11.81 -16.97
N ARG A 66 -1.86 11.86 -17.40
CA ARG A 66 -0.72 12.06 -16.47
C ARG A 66 -0.86 13.34 -15.62
N ALA A 67 -1.43 14.40 -16.18
CA ALA A 67 -1.61 15.68 -15.50
C ALA A 67 -2.61 15.62 -14.34
N GLU A 68 -3.45 14.58 -14.27
CA GLU A 68 -4.44 14.39 -13.21
C GLU A 68 -3.85 13.72 -11.96
N TYR A 69 -2.63 13.20 -12.06
CA TYR A 69 -1.98 12.45 -10.98
C TYR A 69 -0.65 13.06 -10.56
N LEU A 70 0.09 13.70 -11.48
CA LEU A 70 1.42 14.23 -11.17
C LEU A 70 1.35 15.42 -10.19
N ASN A 71 2.17 15.36 -9.14
CA ASN A 71 2.21 16.26 -7.99
C ASN A 71 0.90 16.32 -7.18
N CYS A 72 0.03 15.33 -7.34
CA CYS A 72 -1.15 15.20 -6.48
C CYS A 72 -0.77 14.45 -5.21
N ASP A 73 -1.32 14.88 -4.08
CA ASP A 73 -1.24 14.11 -2.85
C ASP A 73 -1.90 12.74 -3.06
N ALA A 74 -1.28 11.71 -2.49
CA ALA A 74 -1.78 10.35 -2.59
C ALA A 74 -1.58 9.60 -1.28
N THR A 75 -2.51 8.71 -0.98
CA THR A 75 -2.42 7.79 0.15
C THR A 75 -2.56 6.36 -0.33
N PHE A 76 -1.49 5.59 -0.15
CA PHE A 76 -1.50 4.15 -0.34
C PHE A 76 -1.84 3.45 0.98
N SER A 77 -2.82 2.55 0.97
CA SER A 77 -3.26 1.82 2.15
C SER A 77 -3.30 0.32 1.93
N MET A 78 -2.84 -0.40 2.94
CA MET A 78 -2.88 -1.86 3.04
C MET A 78 -3.81 -2.20 4.20
N VAL A 79 -4.98 -2.75 3.90
CA VAL A 79 -6.01 -3.08 4.88
C VAL A 79 -6.01 -4.60 5.08
N PRO A 80 -5.44 -5.11 6.18
CA PRO A 80 -5.56 -6.51 6.53
C PRO A 80 -6.97 -6.85 7.03
N GLU A 81 -7.41 -8.09 6.84
CA GLU A 81 -8.69 -8.61 7.35
C GLU A 81 -8.76 -8.59 8.89
N ASP A 82 -7.63 -8.85 9.56
CA ASP A 82 -7.52 -8.89 11.02
C ASP A 82 -6.27 -8.13 11.51
N GLY A 83 -6.30 -6.80 11.41
CA GLY A 83 -5.20 -5.95 11.87
C GLY A 83 -5.42 -4.46 11.63
N ALA A 84 -4.48 -3.65 12.09
CA ALA A 84 -4.49 -2.21 11.82
C ALA A 84 -4.06 -1.94 10.37
N PRO A 85 -4.74 -1.04 9.64
CA PRO A 85 -4.34 -0.67 8.29
C PRO A 85 -3.01 0.07 8.32
N ARG A 86 -2.12 -0.31 7.40
CA ARG A 86 -0.88 0.43 7.16
C ARG A 86 -1.14 1.47 6.08
N LYS A 87 -0.63 2.69 6.28
CA LYS A 87 -0.80 3.79 5.33
C LYS A 87 0.53 4.46 5.03
N PHE A 88 0.72 4.80 3.77
CA PHE A 88 1.78 5.66 3.27
C PHE A 88 1.12 6.88 2.65
N SER A 89 1.47 8.06 3.15
CA SER A 89 0.96 9.33 2.62
C SER A 89 2.13 10.10 2.03
N GLY A 90 1.92 10.64 0.84
CA GLY A 90 2.91 11.37 0.08
C GLY A 90 2.26 12.01 -1.14
N TYR A 91 3.01 12.11 -2.22
CA TYR A 91 2.54 12.63 -3.51
C TYR A 91 3.08 11.76 -4.65
N ILE A 92 2.43 11.84 -5.81
CA ILE A 92 2.81 11.13 -7.04
C ILE A 92 3.69 12.01 -7.93
#